data_AF-A0A964I0Q8-F1
#
_entry.id   AF-A0A964I0Q8-F1
#
_cell.length_a   1.000
_cell.length_b   1.000
_cell.length_c   1.000
_cell.angle_alpha   90.00
_cell.angle_beta   90.00
_cell.angle_gamma   90.00
#
_symmetry.space_group_name_H-M   'P 1'
#
loop_
_entity.id
_entity.type
_entity.pdbx_description
1 polymer ?
#
loop_
_entity_poly.entity_id
_entity_poly.type
_entity_poly.pdbx_seq_one_letter_code
_entity_poly.pdbx_strand_id
1 'polypeptide(L)'
;ETALVRGGANKALNVALNYLAEKDLVLDLDCQCENMHLAAAMARKHPSLKVVIEHIGIPFYNTNEYFIDWKKGMRALANEPNIFCKISGVGMMDSKFTESSIRPWIEYCISIFGPERCMLGSNWPLDRLFSSYDAVMNIYRKIISQYSTDEQLAISSLTANSFYRI
;
A
#
# COMPACT_ATOMS: atom_id res chain seq x y z
N GLU A 1 -15.08 14.56 7.65
CA GLU A 1 -14.83 13.34 8.45
C GLU A 1 -15.09 12.11 7.60
N THR A 2 -14.07 11.27 7.40
CA THR A 2 -14.15 10.07 6.56
C THR A 2 -14.85 8.93 7.30
N ALA A 3 -15.48 8.00 6.55
CA ALA A 3 -16.25 6.89 7.10
C ALA A 3 -15.45 5.97 8.06
N LEU A 4 -14.12 5.98 7.96
CA LEU A 4 -13.19 5.26 8.83
C LEU A 4 -13.11 5.86 10.26
N VAL A 5 -13.24 7.19 10.40
CA VAL A 5 -13.13 7.91 11.69
C VAL A 5 -14.23 7.47 12.68
N ARG A 6 -15.38 7.00 12.18
CA ARG A 6 -16.48 6.47 13.00
C ARG A 6 -16.33 4.98 13.29
N GLY A 7 -15.11 4.58 13.69
CA GLY A 7 -14.68 3.22 13.99
C GLY A 7 -15.82 2.30 14.44
N GLY A 8 -16.10 1.27 13.64
CA GLY A 8 -17.00 0.17 13.99
C GLY A 8 -18.51 0.45 14.01
N ALA A 9 -18.96 1.71 14.10
CA ALA A 9 -20.37 2.05 14.35
C ALA A 9 -21.22 2.32 13.10
N ASN A 10 -20.62 2.47 11.92
CA ASN A 10 -21.38 2.65 10.69
C ASN A 10 -21.91 1.30 10.17
N LYS A 11 -23.14 0.95 10.55
CA LYS A 11 -23.81 -0.29 10.14
C LYS A 11 -23.84 -0.44 8.61
N ALA A 12 -24.06 0.64 7.87
CA ALA A 12 -24.10 0.60 6.40
C ALA A 12 -22.73 0.27 5.81
N LEU A 13 -21.64 0.82 6.35
CA LEU A 13 -20.28 0.49 5.92
C LEU A 13 -19.97 -0.99 6.16
N ASN A 14 -20.25 -1.51 7.36
CA ASN A 14 -20.00 -2.93 7.65
C ASN A 14 -20.79 -3.86 6.70
N VAL A 15 -22.02 -3.50 6.34
CA VAL A 15 -22.83 -4.25 5.36
C VAL A 15 -22.16 -4.23 3.98
N ALA A 16 -21.68 -3.07 3.52
CA ALA A 16 -20.99 -2.96 2.24
C ALA A 16 -19.69 -3.77 2.21
N LEU A 17 -18.87 -3.70 3.27
CA LEU A 17 -17.62 -4.45 3.37
C LEU A 17 -17.84 -5.97 3.39
N ASN A 18 -18.87 -6.44 4.11
CA ASN A 18 -19.26 -7.84 4.07
C ASN A 18 -19.71 -8.26 2.67
N TYR A 19 -20.48 -7.42 1.98
CA TYR A 19 -20.91 -7.70 0.62
C TYR A 19 -19.72 -7.82 -0.35
N LEU A 20 -18.71 -6.95 -0.24
CA LEU A 20 -17.49 -7.08 -1.03
C LEU A 20 -16.80 -8.43 -0.77
N ALA A 21 -16.63 -8.80 0.50
CA ALA A 21 -16.00 -10.08 0.87
C ALA A 21 -16.80 -11.28 0.35
N GLU A 22 -18.14 -11.28 0.49
CA GLU A 22 -19.02 -12.34 -0.01
C GLU A 22 -18.97 -12.50 -1.54
N LYS A 23 -18.71 -11.41 -2.26
CA LYS A 23 -18.55 -11.41 -3.72
C LYS A 23 -17.12 -11.61 -4.19
N ASP A 24 -16.21 -11.92 -3.27
CA ASP A 24 -14.76 -12.03 -3.51
C ASP A 24 -14.16 -10.78 -4.17
N LEU A 25 -14.78 -9.61 -3.97
CA LEU A 25 -14.27 -8.33 -4.47
C LEU A 25 -13.16 -7.80 -3.57
N VAL A 26 -12.29 -6.98 -4.16
CA VAL A 26 -11.18 -6.33 -3.47
C VAL A 26 -11.56 -4.91 -3.07
N LEU A 27 -10.97 -4.42 -1.98
CA LEU A 27 -11.05 -3.03 -1.57
C LEU A 27 -9.67 -2.36 -1.76
N ASP A 28 -9.57 -1.51 -2.76
CA ASP A 28 -8.48 -0.56 -2.91
C ASP A 28 -8.73 0.62 -1.97
N LEU A 29 -7.83 0.82 -1.01
CA LEU A 29 -8.02 1.77 0.08
C LEU A 29 -6.90 2.80 0.15
N ASP A 30 -7.29 4.04 -0.16
CA ASP A 30 -6.52 5.24 0.18
C ASP A 30 -6.66 5.53 1.69
N CYS A 31 -5.55 5.43 2.42
CA CYS A 31 -5.53 5.63 3.86
C CYS A 31 -4.29 6.42 4.30
N GLN A 32 -4.53 7.62 4.82
CA GLN A 32 -3.48 8.47 5.39
C GLN A 32 -2.94 7.89 6.70
N CYS A 33 -1.69 8.24 7.01
CA CYS A 33 -0.95 7.78 8.20
C CYS A 33 -1.79 7.81 9.49
N GLU A 34 -2.51 8.89 9.73
CA GLU A 34 -3.28 9.11 10.96
C GLU A 34 -4.44 8.13 11.10
N ASN A 35 -4.93 7.55 10.00
CA ASN A 35 -6.10 6.66 9.96
C ASN A 35 -5.74 5.19 9.77
N MET A 36 -4.46 4.84 9.58
CA MET A 36 -4.03 3.46 9.30
C MET A 36 -4.43 2.47 10.41
N HIS A 37 -4.45 2.91 11.66
CA HIS A 37 -4.90 2.09 12.78
C HIS A 37 -6.40 1.72 12.70
N LEU A 38 -7.23 2.60 12.14
CA LEU A 38 -8.66 2.35 11.90
C LEU A 38 -8.85 1.39 10.72
N ALA A 39 -8.04 1.54 9.66
CA ALA A 39 -8.05 0.61 8.53
C ALA A 39 -7.61 -0.80 8.96
N ALA A 40 -6.60 -0.93 9.83
CA ALA A 40 -6.22 -2.22 10.42
C ALA A 40 -7.38 -2.83 11.25
N ALA A 41 -8.01 -2.03 12.11
CA ALA A 41 -9.16 -2.49 12.89
C ALA A 41 -10.36 -2.91 12.00
N MET A 42 -10.59 -2.22 10.88
CA MET A 42 -11.58 -2.58 9.88
C MET A 42 -11.26 -3.93 9.23
N ALA A 43 -10.04 -4.10 8.73
CA ALA A 43 -9.63 -5.36 8.09
C ALA A 43 -9.71 -6.55 9.04
N ARG A 44 -9.31 -6.36 10.31
CA ARG A 44 -9.43 -7.37 11.37
C ARG A 44 -10.86 -7.82 11.61
N LYS A 45 -11.82 -6.90 11.53
CA LYS A 45 -13.26 -7.17 11.71
C LYS A 45 -13.85 -7.92 10.50
N HIS A 46 -13.23 -7.78 9.33
CA HIS A 46 -13.65 -8.40 8.08
C HIS A 46 -12.53 -9.29 7.50
N PRO A 47 -12.14 -10.38 8.18
CA PRO A 47 -10.93 -11.15 7.84
C PRO A 47 -10.97 -11.79 6.44
N SER A 48 -12.16 -11.99 5.86
CA SER A 48 -12.33 -12.51 4.50
C SER A 48 -12.27 -11.42 3.42
N LEU A 49 -12.30 -10.14 3.78
CA LEU A 49 -12.18 -9.04 2.82
C LEU A 49 -10.71 -8.87 2.42
N LYS A 50 -10.44 -8.92 1.11
CA LYS A 50 -9.13 -8.57 0.54
C LYS A 50 -8.99 -7.05 0.45
N VAL A 51 -7.99 -6.49 1.12
CA VAL A 51 -7.73 -5.04 1.15
C VAL A 51 -6.34 -4.78 0.59
N VAL A 52 -6.19 -3.78 -0.26
CA VAL A 52 -4.90 -3.24 -0.67
C VAL A 52 -4.80 -1.79 -0.24
N ILE A 53 -3.69 -1.44 0.42
CA ILE A 53 -3.37 -0.06 0.76
C ILE A 53 -2.68 0.55 -0.45
N GLU A 54 -3.33 1.56 -1.01
CA GLU A 54 -2.85 2.27 -2.19
C GLU A 54 -1.67 3.18 -1.84
N HIS A 55 -0.80 3.37 -2.82
CA HIS A 55 0.29 4.35 -2.81
C HIS A 55 1.13 4.38 -1.52
N ILE A 56 1.47 3.21 -0.98
CA ILE A 56 2.17 3.05 0.31
C ILE A 56 1.55 3.88 1.45
N GLY A 57 0.23 4.13 1.43
CA GLY A 57 -0.47 4.94 2.41
C GLY A 57 -0.43 6.45 2.16
N ILE A 58 -0.26 6.85 0.89
CA ILE A 58 -0.27 8.23 0.38
C ILE A 58 0.56 9.17 1.28
N PRO A 59 1.88 8.98 1.38
CA PRO A 59 2.72 9.87 2.16
C PRO A 59 2.70 11.30 1.60
N PHE A 60 2.39 12.28 2.46
CA PHE A 60 2.32 13.70 2.08
C PHE A 60 3.59 14.49 2.42
N TYR A 61 4.37 14.00 3.38
CA TYR A 61 5.52 14.73 3.91
C TYR A 61 6.76 13.86 3.92
N ASN A 62 7.91 14.44 3.58
CA ASN A 62 9.22 13.81 3.69
C ASN A 62 10.00 14.43 4.87
N THR A 63 9.50 14.21 6.08
CA THR A 63 10.19 14.59 7.34
C THR A 63 10.46 13.34 8.17
N ASN A 64 11.49 13.38 9.02
CA ASN A 64 11.84 12.25 9.89
C ASN A 64 10.68 11.89 10.85
N GLU A 65 9.98 12.88 11.38
CA GLU A 65 8.85 12.69 12.29
C GLU A 65 7.69 11.99 11.58
N TYR A 66 7.29 12.49 10.40
CA TYR A 66 6.24 11.86 9.61
C TYR A 66 6.62 10.44 9.17
N PHE A 67 7.87 10.21 8.78
CA PHE A 67 8.35 8.86 8.44
C PHE A 67 8.25 7.89 9.62
N ILE A 68 8.52 8.35 10.85
CA ILE A 68 8.37 7.51 12.07
C ILE A 68 6.91 7.13 12.29
N ASP A 69 5.98 8.07 12.15
CA ASP A 69 4.56 7.80 12.36
C ASP A 69 3.97 6.95 11.24
N TRP A 70 4.35 7.22 9.99
CA TRP A 70 4.01 6.39 8.84
C TRP A 70 4.45 4.94 9.04
N LYS A 71 5.68 4.71 9.53
CA LYS A 71 6.15 3.36 9.85
C LYS A 71 5.27 2.66 10.89
N LYS A 72 4.82 3.37 11.93
CA LYS A 72 3.91 2.80 12.95
C LYS A 72 2.57 2.40 12.32
N GLY A 73 1.99 3.27 11.49
CA GLY A 73 0.74 3.01 10.77
C GLY A 73 0.85 1.81 9.82
N MET A 74 1.88 1.79 8.98
CA MET A 74 2.12 0.70 8.04
C MET A 74 2.36 -0.64 8.73
N ARG A 75 3.04 -0.64 9.88
CA ARG A 75 3.19 -1.87 10.68
C ARG A 75 1.87 -2.35 11.29
N ALA A 76 1.00 -1.45 11.70
CA ALA A 76 -0.33 -1.84 12.17
C ALA A 76 -1.15 -2.51 11.06
N LEU A 77 -1.04 -2.02 9.83
CA LEU A 77 -1.66 -2.62 8.65
C LEU A 77 -1.03 -3.98 8.31
N ALA A 78 0.30 -4.07 8.31
CA ALA A 78 1.01 -5.30 7.95
C ALA A 78 0.73 -6.49 8.90
N ASN A 79 0.34 -6.21 10.15
CA ASN A 79 -0.09 -7.22 11.12
C ASN A 79 -1.42 -7.90 10.74
N GLU A 80 -2.21 -7.30 9.85
CA GLU A 80 -3.46 -7.90 9.37
C GLU A 80 -3.17 -8.70 8.08
N PRO A 81 -3.41 -10.03 8.07
CA PRO A 81 -2.99 -10.91 6.97
C PRO A 81 -3.77 -10.66 5.66
N ASN A 82 -4.96 -10.06 5.74
CA ASN A 82 -5.80 -9.73 4.60
C ASN A 82 -5.52 -8.34 3.99
N ILE A 83 -4.50 -7.64 4.50
CA ILE A 83 -4.03 -6.37 3.93
C ILE A 83 -2.75 -6.58 3.11
N PHE A 84 -2.79 -6.05 1.91
CA PHE A 84 -1.69 -5.98 0.94
C PHE A 84 -1.25 -4.51 0.75
N CYS A 85 -0.07 -4.29 0.20
CA CYS A 85 0.49 -2.96 -0.02
C CYS A 85 0.85 -2.76 -1.50
N LYS A 86 0.37 -1.66 -2.09
CA LYS A 86 0.75 -1.26 -3.44
C LYS A 86 1.89 -0.26 -3.39
N ILE A 87 3.04 -0.68 -3.89
CA ILE A 87 4.24 0.13 -4.06
C ILE A 87 4.06 1.00 -5.30
N SER A 88 3.51 2.19 -5.08
CA SER A 88 3.15 3.15 -6.12
C SER A 88 3.04 4.56 -5.53
N GLY A 89 2.95 5.60 -6.37
CA GLY A 89 2.61 6.95 -5.92
C GLY A 89 3.65 7.60 -5.00
N VAL A 90 4.85 7.04 -4.94
CA VAL A 90 5.91 7.46 -4.02
C VAL A 90 6.46 8.84 -4.41
N GLY A 91 6.20 9.30 -5.64
CA GLY A 91 6.58 10.64 -6.06
C GLY A 91 5.79 11.76 -5.41
N MET A 92 4.61 11.47 -4.89
CA MET A 92 3.77 12.46 -4.21
C MET A 92 4.39 13.01 -2.92
N MET A 93 5.31 12.26 -2.28
CA MET A 93 5.97 12.70 -1.04
C MET A 93 7.24 13.52 -1.28
N ASP A 94 7.89 13.36 -2.44
CA ASP A 94 9.16 14.03 -2.73
C ASP A 94 9.29 14.35 -4.23
N SER A 95 9.19 15.64 -4.53
CA SER A 95 9.31 16.17 -5.89
C SER A 95 10.69 15.94 -6.51
N LYS A 96 11.73 15.60 -5.74
CA LYS A 96 13.06 15.27 -6.27
C LYS A 96 13.10 13.87 -6.90
N PHE A 97 12.21 12.96 -6.49
CA PHE A 97 12.10 11.58 -6.99
C PHE A 97 13.46 10.89 -7.19
N THR A 98 14.31 10.86 -6.15
CA THR A 98 15.59 10.14 -6.23
C THR A 98 15.46 8.76 -5.63
N GLU A 99 16.29 7.81 -6.09
CA GLU A 99 16.35 6.48 -5.49
C GLU A 99 16.58 6.55 -3.97
N SER A 100 17.49 7.43 -3.52
CA SER A 100 17.79 7.59 -2.09
C SER A 100 16.62 8.14 -1.27
N SER A 101 15.75 8.97 -1.85
CA SER A 101 14.60 9.51 -1.12
C SER A 101 13.48 8.49 -0.99
N ILE A 102 13.28 7.64 -2.01
CA ILE A 102 12.16 6.71 -2.06
C ILE A 102 12.48 5.31 -1.54
N ARG A 103 13.74 4.87 -1.64
CA ARG A 103 14.19 3.53 -1.22
C ARG A 103 13.80 3.17 0.21
N PRO A 104 13.99 4.02 1.24
CA PRO A 104 13.64 3.66 2.62
C PRO A 104 12.16 3.33 2.83
N TRP A 105 11.27 3.95 2.06
CA TRP A 105 9.83 3.73 2.14
C TRP A 105 9.45 2.38 1.54
N ILE A 106 9.96 2.11 0.34
CA ILE A 106 9.70 0.87 -0.38
C ILE A 106 10.26 -0.33 0.38
N GLU A 107 11.52 -0.26 0.81
CA GLU A 107 12.16 -1.33 1.58
C GLU A 107 11.44 -1.58 2.91
N TYR A 108 10.96 -0.52 3.58
CA TYR A 108 10.18 -0.70 4.80
C TYR A 108 8.89 -1.47 4.54
N CYS A 109 8.12 -1.10 3.50
CA CYS A 109 6.92 -1.84 3.12
C CYS A 109 7.22 -3.33 2.86
N ILE A 110 8.22 -3.63 2.03
CA ILE A 110 8.57 -5.02 1.70
C ILE A 110 9.01 -5.77 2.96
N SER A 111 9.76 -5.13 3.86
CA SER A 111 10.25 -5.76 5.10
C SER A 111 9.14 -6.18 6.07
N ILE A 112 8.02 -5.45 6.14
CA ILE A 112 6.93 -5.72 7.09
C ILE A 112 5.77 -6.51 6.48
N PHE A 113 5.47 -6.30 5.20
CA PHE A 113 4.40 -7.03 4.51
C PHE A 113 4.88 -8.38 3.97
N GLY A 114 6.15 -8.43 3.59
CA GLY A 114 6.73 -9.51 2.80
C GLY A 114 6.50 -9.31 1.29
N PRO A 115 7.37 -9.87 0.44
CA PRO A 115 7.24 -9.81 -1.02
C PRO A 115 5.87 -10.26 -1.54
N GLU A 116 5.31 -11.33 -0.96
CA GLU A 116 4.02 -11.91 -1.34
C GLU A 116 2.79 -11.03 -1.07
N ARG A 117 2.96 -9.94 -0.31
CA ARG A 117 1.89 -8.96 -0.03
C ARG A 117 2.20 -7.56 -0.55
N CYS A 118 3.24 -7.42 -1.35
CA CYS A 118 3.62 -6.17 -2.00
C CYS A 118 3.39 -6.28 -3.51
N MET A 119 2.86 -5.23 -4.14
CA MET A 119 2.64 -5.19 -5.59
C MET A 119 3.10 -3.85 -6.18
N LEU A 120 3.88 -3.87 -7.26
CA LEU A 120 4.28 -2.64 -7.96
C LEU A 120 3.10 -2.02 -8.71
N GLY A 121 3.02 -0.69 -8.69
CA GLY A 121 2.13 0.09 -9.54
C GLY A 121 2.77 1.41 -9.93
N SER A 122 2.55 1.87 -11.15
CA SER A 122 3.20 3.10 -11.66
C SER A 122 2.57 4.39 -11.15
N ASN A 123 1.31 4.35 -10.69
CA ASN A 123 0.48 5.53 -10.44
C ASN A 123 0.37 6.49 -11.65
N TRP A 124 0.55 5.97 -12.87
CA TRP A 124 0.45 6.78 -14.08
C TRP A 124 -1.03 7.05 -14.42
N PRO A 125 -1.42 8.27 -14.86
CA PRO A 125 -0.58 9.41 -15.25
C PRO A 125 -0.18 10.38 -14.14
N LEU A 126 -0.57 10.19 -12.88
CA LEU A 126 -0.34 11.18 -11.84
C LEU A 126 1.16 11.38 -11.55
N ASP A 127 1.93 10.28 -11.48
CA ASP A 127 3.37 10.35 -11.20
C ASP A 127 4.19 11.04 -12.32
N ARG A 128 3.59 11.34 -13.48
CA ARG A 128 4.21 12.17 -14.53
C ARG A 128 4.57 13.58 -14.05
N LEU A 129 3.95 14.03 -12.97
CA LEU A 129 4.24 15.33 -12.35
C LEU A 129 5.62 15.35 -11.67
N PHE A 130 6.21 14.19 -11.39
CA PHE A 130 7.47 14.05 -10.65
C PHE A 130 8.58 13.40 -11.47
N SER A 131 8.24 12.45 -12.36
CA SER A 131 9.23 11.76 -13.19
C SER A 131 8.62 11.15 -14.46
N SER A 132 9.46 10.62 -15.36
CA SER A 132 8.96 9.85 -16.51
C SER A 132 8.56 8.44 -16.07
N TYR A 133 7.65 7.79 -16.83
CA TYR A 133 7.23 6.42 -16.55
C TYR A 133 8.43 5.46 -16.44
N ASP A 134 9.38 5.54 -17.39
CA ASP A 134 10.58 4.70 -17.39
C ASP A 134 11.46 4.95 -16.17
N ALA A 135 11.63 6.21 -15.75
CA ALA A 135 12.41 6.54 -14.56
C ALA A 135 11.78 5.97 -13.28
N VAL A 136 10.45 6.10 -13.11
CA VAL A 136 9.71 5.50 -11.99
C VAL A 136 9.92 3.98 -11.95
N MET A 137 9.62 3.30 -13.06
CA MET A 137 9.69 1.85 -13.11
C MET A 137 11.12 1.32 -12.98
N ASN A 138 12.13 2.03 -13.51
CA ASN A 138 13.53 1.65 -13.38
C ASN A 138 14.03 1.79 -11.94
N ILE A 139 13.63 2.83 -11.21
CA ILE A 139 13.99 2.96 -9.79
C ILE A 139 13.34 1.83 -8.99
N TYR A 140 12.05 1.52 -9.20
CA TYR A 140 11.39 0.40 -8.51
C TYR A 140 12.10 -0.94 -8.77
N ARG A 141 12.42 -1.24 -10.04
CA ARG A 141 13.16 -2.45 -10.42
C ARG A 141 14.54 -2.52 -9.75
N LYS A 142 15.26 -1.40 -9.71
CA LYS A 142 16.59 -1.32 -9.07
C LYS A 142 16.51 -1.48 -7.55
N ILE A 143 15.44 -1.03 -6.91
CA ILE A 143 15.24 -1.24 -5.48
C ILE A 143 14.96 -2.71 -5.20
N ILE A 144 14.12 -3.37 -5.99
CA ILE A 144 13.78 -4.78 -5.76
C ILE A 144 14.84 -5.77 -6.25
N SER A 145 15.82 -5.35 -7.05
CA SER A 145 16.87 -6.25 -7.57
C SER A 145 17.78 -6.85 -6.49
N GLN A 146 17.67 -6.38 -5.26
CA GLN A 146 18.38 -6.95 -4.10
C GLN A 146 17.71 -8.20 -3.51
N TYR A 147 16.43 -8.45 -3.84
CA TYR A 147 15.69 -9.63 -3.40
C TYR A 147 15.94 -10.82 -4.34
N SER A 148 15.56 -12.02 -3.94
CA SER A 148 15.65 -13.20 -4.79
C SER A 148 14.76 -13.07 -6.05
N THR A 149 15.03 -13.87 -7.08
CA THR A 149 14.23 -13.87 -8.30
C THR A 149 12.73 -14.12 -8.02
N ASP A 150 12.43 -15.05 -7.11
CA ASP A 150 11.04 -15.38 -6.77
C ASP A 150 10.34 -14.22 -6.07
N GLU A 151 11.01 -13.55 -5.13
CA GLU A 151 10.49 -12.37 -4.46
C GLU A 151 10.31 -11.18 -5.42
N GLN A 152 11.24 -11.01 -6.37
CA GLN A 152 11.10 -10.00 -7.43
C GLN A 152 9.87 -10.28 -8.30
N LEU A 153 9.62 -11.55 -8.66
CA LEU A 153 8.45 -11.95 -9.44
C LEU A 153 7.15 -11.76 -8.64
N ALA A 154 7.15 -12.10 -7.35
CA ALA A 154 6.04 -11.83 -6.43
C ALA A 154 5.65 -10.34 -6.46
N ILE A 155 6.62 -9.47 -6.16
CA ILE A 155 6.42 -8.03 -6.07
C ILE A 155 6.01 -7.40 -7.41
N SER A 156 6.61 -7.85 -8.51
CA SER A 156 6.39 -7.25 -9.83
C SER A 156 5.16 -7.77 -10.58
N SER A 157 4.63 -8.96 -10.23
CA SER A 157 3.52 -9.55 -10.99
C SER A 157 2.66 -10.55 -10.21
N LEU A 158 3.25 -11.57 -9.56
CA LEU A 158 2.48 -12.73 -9.09
C LEU A 158 1.50 -12.37 -7.97
N THR A 159 1.90 -11.47 -7.06
CA THR A 159 1.02 -10.99 -6.00
C THR A 159 -0.21 -10.27 -6.57
N ALA A 160 -0.04 -9.42 -7.60
CA ALA A 160 -1.16 -8.75 -8.25
C ALA A 160 -2.06 -9.75 -9.00
N ASN A 161 -1.48 -10.68 -9.75
CA ASN A 161 -2.23 -11.71 -10.48
C ASN A 161 -3.09 -12.55 -9.54
N SER A 162 -2.52 -13.00 -8.42
CA SER A 162 -3.24 -13.78 -7.42
C SER A 162 -4.33 -12.95 -6.73
N PHE A 163 -4.00 -11.74 -6.29
CA PHE A 163 -4.91 -10.87 -5.53
C PHE A 163 -6.13 -10.44 -6.35
N TYR A 164 -5.90 -9.95 -7.59
CA TYR A 164 -6.94 -9.46 -8.48
C TYR A 164 -7.55 -10.53 -9.40
N ARG A 165 -6.96 -11.73 -9.46
CA ARG A 165 -7.40 -12.87 -10.30
C ARG A 165 -7.34 -12.58 -11.80
N ILE A 166 -6.16 -12.17 -12.27
CA ILE A 166 -5.85 -11.87 -13.68
C ILE A 166 -4.79 -12.80 -14.25
#